data_AF-A0A8J7XNM1-F1
#
_entry.id   AF-A0A8J7XNM1-F1
#
_cell.length_a   1.000
_cell.length_b   1.000
_cell.length_c   1.000
_cell.angle_alpha   90.00
_cell.angle_beta   90.00
_cell.angle_gamma   90.00
#
_symmetry.space_group_name_H-M   'P 1'
#
loop_
_entity.id
_entity.type
_entity.pdbx_description
1 polymer ?
#
loop_
_entity_poly.entity_id
_entity_poly.type
_entity_poly.pdbx_seq_one_letter_code
_entity_poly.pdbx_strand_id
1 'polypeptide(L)'
;MHTPHPVNFFNALVLFLDFNGSLNALENFARSDFRKGTIKRELYGNLDWSELEWNIYNVSRSDARLKVSTVKRQTAASYNTTKKHFYDKVLPSCIIAHYFFPKGYPLHQQLVLKLNSKYEEGIVNGLQKLLCTSYIFPLEKSLFIALFHENTNFTLDIIQKLEERAIIDDYLLFNPLTYHIPD
;
A
#
# COMPACT_ATOMS: atom_id res chain seq x y z
N MET A 1 12.76 10.28 -30.96
CA MET A 1 12.66 10.53 -29.50
C MET A 1 11.59 9.59 -28.96
N HIS A 2 11.99 8.48 -28.34
CA HIS A 2 11.05 7.60 -27.63
C HIS A 2 10.78 8.25 -26.27
N THR A 3 9.58 8.81 -26.11
CA THR A 3 9.06 9.16 -24.79
C THR A 3 8.90 7.87 -23.98
N PRO A 4 9.44 7.77 -22.76
CA PRO A 4 9.21 6.61 -21.92
C PRO A 4 7.71 6.50 -21.65
N HIS A 5 7.12 5.36 -22.01
CA HIS A 5 5.73 5.05 -21.66
C HIS A 5 5.60 5.02 -20.13
N PRO A 6 4.61 5.70 -19.55
CA PRO A 6 4.41 5.68 -18.11
C PRO A 6 4.07 4.26 -17.66
N VAL A 7 4.83 3.76 -16.70
CA VAL A 7 4.61 2.49 -16.02
C VAL A 7 3.27 2.58 -15.29
N ASN A 8 2.40 1.61 -15.53
CA ASN A 8 1.06 1.50 -14.94
C ASN A 8 1.12 1.66 -13.41
N PHE A 9 0.28 2.55 -12.87
CA PHE A 9 0.18 2.76 -11.43
C PHE A 9 -0.52 1.56 -10.78
N PHE A 10 0.20 0.91 -9.87
CA PHE A 10 -0.21 -0.30 -9.16
C PHE A 10 -1.38 -0.04 -8.22
N ASN A 11 -2.28 -1.02 -8.03
CA ASN A 11 -3.20 -1.01 -6.91
C ASN A 11 -2.40 -1.11 -5.61
N ALA A 12 -2.42 -0.10 -4.73
CA ALA A 12 -2.06 -0.32 -3.34
C ALA A 12 -3.35 -0.53 -2.57
N LEU A 13 -3.56 -1.74 -2.07
CA LEU A 13 -4.61 -1.97 -1.11
C LEU A 13 -4.12 -1.39 0.23
N VAL A 14 -4.64 -0.23 0.61
CA VAL A 14 -4.38 0.39 1.91
C VAL A 14 -5.42 -0.13 2.89
N LEU A 15 -4.95 -0.81 3.92
CA LEU A 15 -5.80 -1.54 4.85
C LEU A 15 -5.88 -0.80 6.18
N PHE A 16 -7.11 -0.56 6.66
CA PHE A 16 -7.42 0.02 7.95
C PHE A 16 -8.37 -0.90 8.68
N LEU A 17 -8.01 -1.48 9.84
CA LEU A 17 -9.01 -2.05 10.74
C LEU A 17 -8.63 -2.09 12.23
N ASP A 18 -9.75 -2.17 12.95
CA ASP A 18 -10.17 -2.35 14.35
C ASP A 18 -9.17 -2.65 15.48
N PHE A 19 -9.43 -2.02 16.63
CA PHE A 19 -8.54 -1.78 17.76
C PHE A 19 -8.48 -2.97 18.75
N ASN A 20 -7.62 -3.97 18.52
CA ASN A 20 -7.27 -4.97 19.54
C ASN A 20 -5.86 -5.58 19.32
N GLY A 21 -4.88 -5.18 20.13
CA GLY A 21 -3.53 -5.77 20.32
C GLY A 21 -2.74 -6.29 19.09
N SER A 22 -1.65 -5.61 18.70
CA SER A 22 -0.86 -5.87 17.48
C SER A 22 -0.20 -7.26 17.41
N LEU A 23 0.31 -7.79 18.53
CA LEU A 23 0.91 -9.14 18.57
C LEU A 23 -0.13 -10.25 18.32
N ASN A 24 -1.32 -10.12 18.91
CA ASN A 24 -2.41 -11.07 18.69
C ASN A 24 -2.89 -11.03 17.24
N ALA A 25 -2.82 -9.88 16.56
CA ALA A 25 -3.25 -9.75 15.16
C ALA A 25 -2.38 -10.58 14.20
N LEU A 26 -1.05 -10.56 14.36
CA LEU A 26 -0.13 -11.37 13.54
C LEU A 26 -0.26 -12.87 13.83
N GLU A 27 -0.50 -13.25 15.09
CA GLU A 27 -0.75 -14.66 15.42
C GLU A 27 -2.08 -15.15 14.85
N ASN A 28 -3.13 -14.33 14.93
CA ASN A 28 -4.42 -14.59 14.32
C ASN A 28 -4.34 -14.65 12.79
N PHE A 29 -3.46 -13.86 12.19
CA PHE A 29 -3.14 -13.96 10.77
C PHE A 29 -2.56 -15.34 10.44
N ALA A 30 -1.55 -15.78 11.17
CA ALA A 30 -0.93 -17.09 10.98
C ALA A 30 -1.95 -18.23 11.12
N ARG A 31 -2.93 -18.10 12.03
CA ARG A 31 -3.99 -19.09 12.27
C ARG A 31 -5.22 -18.95 11.36
N SER A 32 -5.23 -17.98 10.45
CA SER A 32 -6.39 -17.76 9.57
C SER A 32 -6.63 -18.93 8.62
N ASP A 33 -7.89 -19.08 8.21
CA ASP A 33 -8.28 -20.01 7.15
C ASP A 33 -7.91 -19.42 5.78
N PHE A 34 -6.79 -19.89 5.22
CA PHE A 34 -6.30 -19.43 3.92
C PHE A 34 -7.04 -20.15 2.81
N ARG A 35 -8.03 -19.46 2.23
CA ARG A 35 -8.72 -19.92 1.03
C ARG A 35 -7.86 -19.66 -0.19
N LYS A 36 -7.80 -20.66 -1.08
CA LYS A 36 -7.14 -20.49 -2.39
C LYS A 36 -7.91 -19.44 -3.18
N GLY A 37 -7.18 -18.53 -3.81
CA GLY A 37 -7.75 -17.42 -4.56
C GLY A 37 -6.66 -16.44 -4.96
N THR A 38 -6.84 -15.84 -6.13
CA THR A 38 -5.95 -14.80 -6.66
C THR A 38 -6.67 -13.46 -6.61
N ILE A 39 -5.97 -12.40 -6.21
CA ILE A 39 -6.60 -11.08 -6.19
C ILE A 39 -6.82 -10.56 -7.62
N LYS A 40 -7.93 -9.85 -7.82
CA LYS A 40 -8.22 -9.19 -9.09
C LYS A 40 -7.15 -8.14 -9.38
N ARG A 41 -6.60 -8.21 -10.58
CA ARG A 41 -5.64 -7.23 -11.10
C ARG A 41 -6.40 -6.29 -12.02
N GLU A 42 -6.93 -5.22 -11.45
CA GLU A 42 -7.54 -4.15 -12.24
C GLU A 42 -6.41 -3.29 -12.80
N LEU A 43 -6.21 -3.35 -14.11
CA LEU A 43 -5.32 -2.44 -14.83
C LEU A 43 -6.09 -1.16 -15.07
N TYR A 44 -5.72 -0.08 -14.38
CA TYR A 44 -6.17 1.24 -14.79
C TYR A 44 -5.50 1.58 -16.13
N GLY A 45 -6.27 2.16 -17.05
CA GLY A 45 -5.79 2.50 -18.38
C GLY A 45 -4.63 3.51 -18.35
N ASN A 46 -4.13 3.84 -19.54
CA ASN A 46 -3.05 4.81 -19.69
C ASN A 46 -3.38 6.11 -18.95
N LEU A 47 -2.39 6.66 -18.24
CA LEU A 47 -2.50 7.96 -17.57
C LEU A 47 -2.51 9.07 -18.63
N ASP A 48 -3.70 9.40 -19.13
CA ASP A 48 -3.90 10.47 -20.11
C ASP A 48 -4.25 11.79 -19.41
N TRP A 49 -3.25 12.37 -18.78
CA TRP A 49 -3.35 13.66 -18.08
C TRP A 49 -2.82 14.80 -18.95
N SER A 50 -3.63 15.85 -19.12
CA SER A 50 -3.14 17.10 -19.69
C SER A 50 -2.27 17.84 -18.69
N GLU A 51 -1.64 18.92 -19.14
CA GLU A 51 -0.85 19.82 -18.30
C GLU A 51 -1.63 20.31 -17.07
N LEU A 52 -2.95 20.54 -17.21
CA LEU A 52 -3.79 20.97 -16.09
C LEU A 52 -3.89 19.90 -14.99
N GLU A 53 -4.13 18.63 -15.33
CA GLU A 53 -4.19 17.55 -14.34
C GLU A 53 -2.84 17.35 -13.66
N TRP A 54 -1.73 17.43 -14.41
CA TRP A 54 -0.38 17.39 -13.83
C TRP A 54 -0.14 18.53 -12.84
N ASN A 55 -0.56 19.75 -13.18
CA ASN A 55 -0.42 20.90 -12.30
C ASN A 55 -1.27 20.74 -11.02
N ILE A 56 -2.52 20.27 -11.17
CA ILE A 56 -3.39 19.96 -10.02
C ILE A 56 -2.71 18.92 -9.12
N TYR A 57 -2.25 17.80 -9.69
CA TYR A 57 -1.56 16.73 -8.96
C TYR A 57 -0.33 17.25 -8.22
N ASN A 58 0.55 18.00 -8.90
CA ASN A 58 1.79 18.48 -8.30
C ASN A 58 1.55 19.36 -7.07
N VAL A 59 0.47 20.13 -7.08
CA VAL A 59 0.07 20.99 -5.95
C VAL A 59 -0.56 20.16 -4.82
N SER A 60 -1.34 19.12 -5.13
CA SER A 60 -2.07 18.34 -4.12
C SER A 60 -1.38 17.05 -3.66
N ARG A 61 -0.30 16.60 -4.31
CA ARG A 61 0.29 15.26 -4.09
C ARG A 61 0.74 14.97 -2.65
N SER A 62 1.07 16.00 -1.87
CA SER A 62 1.45 15.88 -0.47
C SER A 62 0.27 15.99 0.50
N ASP A 63 -0.86 16.52 0.05
CA ASP A 63 -2.07 16.66 0.85
C ASP A 63 -3.32 16.58 -0.03
N ALA A 64 -3.92 15.39 -0.13
CA ALA A 64 -5.16 15.17 -0.88
C ALA A 64 -6.36 15.93 -0.28
N ARG A 65 -6.26 16.46 0.95
CA ARG A 65 -7.29 17.28 1.60
C ARG A 65 -7.08 18.78 1.39
N LEU A 66 -6.07 19.17 0.61
CA LEU A 66 -5.80 20.55 0.29
C LEU A 66 -7.04 21.20 -0.33
N LYS A 67 -7.43 22.37 0.18
CA LYS A 67 -8.61 23.09 -0.32
C LYS A 67 -8.45 23.39 -1.81
N VAL A 68 -9.48 23.08 -2.60
CA VAL A 68 -9.51 23.38 -4.06
C VAL A 68 -9.23 24.86 -4.36
N SER A 69 -9.62 25.77 -3.46
CA SER A 69 -9.30 27.20 -3.59
C SER A 69 -7.80 27.49 -3.55
N THR A 70 -7.02 26.72 -2.79
CA THR A 70 -5.56 26.81 -2.75
C THR A 70 -4.97 26.28 -4.04
N VAL A 71 -5.44 25.12 -4.52
CA VAL A 71 -4.99 24.52 -5.79
C VAL A 71 -5.26 25.47 -6.96
N LYS A 72 -6.46 26.09 -7.00
CA LYS A 72 -6.84 27.08 -8.01
C LYS A 72 -5.83 28.23 -8.12
N ARG A 73 -5.38 28.77 -6.97
CA ARG A 73 -4.43 29.91 -6.96
C ARG A 73 -3.09 29.57 -7.62
N GLN A 74 -2.73 28.29 -7.66
CA GLN A 74 -1.44 27.82 -8.18
C GLN A 74 -1.52 27.25 -9.60
N THR A 75 -2.72 26.97 -10.11
CA THR A 75 -2.93 26.28 -11.41
C THR A 75 -3.51 27.19 -12.50
N ALA A 76 -3.77 28.47 -12.19
CA ALA A 76 -4.38 29.48 -13.08
C ALA A 76 -5.75 29.10 -13.67
N ALA A 77 -6.36 27.99 -13.24
CA ALA A 77 -7.66 27.52 -13.70
C ALA A 77 -8.81 28.11 -12.87
N SER A 78 -10.04 28.00 -13.39
CA SER A 78 -11.23 28.35 -12.61
C SER A 78 -11.43 27.36 -11.44
N TYR A 79 -12.15 27.79 -10.40
CA TYR A 79 -12.46 26.90 -9.27
C TYR A 79 -13.23 25.65 -9.72
N ASN A 80 -14.24 25.82 -10.57
CA ASN A 80 -15.07 24.70 -11.06
C ASN A 80 -14.26 23.75 -11.93
N THR A 81 -13.39 24.28 -12.79
CA THR A 81 -12.48 23.46 -13.61
C THR A 81 -11.53 22.66 -12.71
N THR A 82 -10.88 23.32 -11.74
CA THR A 82 -9.96 22.66 -10.80
C THR A 82 -10.68 21.55 -10.03
N LYS A 83 -11.87 21.85 -9.48
CA LYS A 83 -12.68 20.88 -8.73
C LYS A 83 -13.01 19.65 -9.59
N LYS A 84 -13.53 19.89 -10.80
CA LYS A 84 -13.92 18.82 -11.73
C LYS A 84 -12.74 17.93 -12.07
N HIS A 85 -11.64 18.51 -12.53
CA HIS A 85 -10.46 17.74 -12.93
C HIS A 85 -9.81 17.01 -11.74
N PHE A 86 -9.84 17.60 -10.55
CA PHE A 86 -9.34 16.94 -9.34
C PHE A 86 -10.16 15.68 -9.01
N TYR A 87 -11.49 15.77 -8.90
CA TYR A 87 -12.32 14.64 -8.48
C TYR A 87 -12.58 13.61 -9.59
N ASP A 88 -12.66 14.03 -10.85
CA ASP A 88 -13.04 13.14 -11.95
C ASP A 88 -11.84 12.45 -12.59
N LYS A 89 -10.62 13.01 -12.45
CA LYS A 89 -9.42 12.50 -13.12
C LYS A 89 -8.24 12.29 -12.19
N VAL A 90 -7.83 13.33 -11.46
CA VAL A 90 -6.59 13.23 -10.65
C VAL A 90 -6.76 12.25 -9.50
N LEU A 91 -7.79 12.44 -8.68
CA LEU A 91 -8.02 11.62 -7.49
C LEU A 91 -8.27 10.13 -7.83
N PRO A 92 -9.12 9.78 -8.81
CA PRO A 92 -9.35 8.36 -9.16
C PRO A 92 -8.13 7.66 -9.77
N SER A 93 -7.16 8.40 -10.32
CA SER A 93 -5.93 7.82 -10.86
C SER A 93 -4.79 7.75 -9.83
N CYS A 94 -5.03 8.17 -8.58
CA CYS A 94 -4.05 8.18 -7.51
C CYS A 94 -4.39 7.16 -6.43
N ILE A 95 -3.35 6.62 -5.80
CA ILE A 95 -3.47 5.91 -4.53
C ILE A 95 -3.35 6.93 -3.41
N ILE A 96 -4.32 6.97 -2.51
CA ILE A 96 -4.22 7.77 -1.29
C ILE A 96 -3.51 6.93 -0.22
N ALA A 97 -2.23 7.18 -0.02
CA ALA A 97 -1.50 6.62 1.10
C ALA A 97 -1.89 7.36 2.38
N HIS A 98 -2.60 6.68 3.29
CA HIS A 98 -2.87 7.20 4.62
C HIS A 98 -2.29 6.25 5.67
N TYR A 99 -1.35 6.78 6.43
CA TYR A 99 -0.58 6.02 7.40
C TYR A 99 -1.30 6.00 8.75
N PHE A 100 -1.51 4.80 9.28
CA PHE A 100 -2.06 4.55 10.60
C PHE A 100 -1.09 3.68 11.40
N PHE A 101 -0.50 4.30 12.42
CA PHE A 101 0.46 3.69 13.34
C PHE A 101 0.00 3.99 14.77
N PRO A 102 -0.74 3.08 15.44
CA PRO A 102 -1.41 3.38 16.70
C PRO A 102 -0.45 3.78 17.84
N LYS A 103 0.78 3.28 17.79
CA LYS A 103 1.87 3.63 18.72
C LYS A 103 2.79 4.75 18.19
N GLY A 104 2.49 5.32 17.03
CA GLY A 104 3.38 6.23 16.31
C GLY A 104 4.38 5.51 15.41
N TYR A 105 4.84 6.20 14.37
CA TYR A 105 5.73 5.64 13.34
C TYR A 105 7.05 5.07 13.88
N PRO A 106 7.76 5.74 14.83
CA PRO A 106 9.06 5.23 15.31
C PRO A 106 9.00 3.89 16.05
N LEU A 107 7.80 3.48 16.51
CA LEU A 107 7.59 2.19 17.19
C LEU A 107 7.25 1.05 16.23
N HIS A 108 7.34 1.28 14.92
CA HIS A 108 7.13 0.27 13.89
C HIS A 108 8.37 0.15 13.01
N GLN A 109 8.74 -1.08 12.72
CA GLN A 109 9.71 -1.45 11.70
C GLN A 109 8.97 -1.78 10.40
N GLN A 110 9.69 -1.76 9.29
CA GLN A 110 9.16 -2.09 7.98
C GLN A 110 9.87 -3.33 7.44
N LEU A 111 9.12 -4.27 6.90
CA LEU A 111 9.62 -5.41 6.15
C LEU A 111 8.98 -5.40 4.77
N VAL A 112 9.78 -5.66 3.75
CA VAL A 112 9.32 -5.76 2.37
C VAL A 112 9.38 -7.21 1.93
N LEU A 113 8.26 -7.72 1.45
CA LEU A 113 8.08 -9.11 1.05
C LEU A 113 7.52 -9.16 -0.36
N LYS A 114 8.24 -9.80 -1.28
CA LYS A 114 7.67 -10.22 -2.56
C LYS A 114 7.42 -11.72 -2.48
N LEU A 115 6.18 -12.17 -2.63
CA LEU A 115 5.83 -13.59 -2.51
C LEU A 115 5.00 -14.10 -3.68
N ASN A 116 5.14 -15.39 -3.95
CA ASN A 116 4.27 -16.16 -4.84
C ASN A 116 3.38 -17.07 -3.99
N SER A 117 2.07 -17.08 -4.26
CA SER A 117 1.12 -17.88 -3.52
C SER A 117 -0.16 -18.11 -4.31
N LYS A 118 -0.72 -19.32 -4.22
CA LYS A 118 -2.11 -19.62 -4.63
C LYS A 118 -3.19 -19.15 -3.64
N TYR A 119 -2.78 -18.52 -2.54
CA TYR A 119 -3.62 -18.04 -1.43
C TYR A 119 -3.59 -16.51 -1.29
N GLU A 120 -3.37 -15.76 -2.38
CA GLU A 120 -3.29 -14.29 -2.37
C GLU A 120 -4.47 -13.65 -1.65
N GLU A 121 -5.71 -14.08 -1.93
CA GLU A 121 -6.91 -13.57 -1.27
C GLU A 121 -6.89 -13.82 0.24
N GLY A 122 -6.50 -15.02 0.67
CA GLY A 122 -6.37 -15.36 2.09
C GLY A 122 -5.31 -14.51 2.79
N ILE A 123 -4.17 -14.29 2.14
CA ILE A 123 -3.09 -13.43 2.62
C ILE A 123 -3.59 -12.00 2.78
N VAL A 124 -4.24 -11.43 1.75
CA VAL A 124 -4.78 -10.08 1.78
C VAL A 124 -5.83 -9.91 2.87
N ASN A 125 -6.80 -10.83 2.97
CA ASN A 125 -7.84 -10.80 4.00
C ASN A 125 -7.27 -10.98 5.42
N GLY A 126 -6.14 -11.67 5.53
CA GLY A 126 -5.41 -11.82 6.78
C GLY A 126 -4.70 -10.54 7.20
N LEU A 127 -3.97 -9.92 6.29
CA LEU A 127 -3.27 -8.65 6.50
C LEU A 127 -4.23 -7.49 6.78
N GLN A 128 -5.47 -7.56 6.30
CA GLN A 128 -6.55 -6.62 6.62
C GLN A 128 -6.83 -6.51 8.13
N LYS A 129 -6.48 -7.53 8.91
CA LYS A 129 -6.74 -7.58 10.35
C LYS A 129 -5.61 -6.97 11.18
N LEU A 130 -4.53 -6.51 10.54
CA LEU A 130 -3.43 -5.87 11.24
C LEU A 130 -3.80 -4.44 11.65
N LEU A 131 -3.31 -4.02 12.82
CA LEU A 131 -3.59 -2.70 13.40
C LEU A 131 -2.77 -1.56 12.81
N CYS A 132 -1.87 -1.87 11.89
CA CYS A 132 -0.99 -0.89 11.28
C CYS A 132 -1.12 -0.96 9.76
N THR A 133 -0.89 0.18 9.11
CA THR A 133 -0.94 0.24 7.64
C THR A 133 0.04 -0.75 7.05
N SER A 134 -0.44 -1.57 6.12
CA SER A 134 0.39 -2.39 5.24
C SER A 134 -0.01 -2.09 3.80
N TYR A 135 0.96 -2.04 2.91
CA TYR A 135 0.71 -1.80 1.49
C TYR A 135 0.88 -3.09 0.71
N ILE A 136 -0.14 -3.45 -0.06
CA ILE A 136 -0.12 -4.65 -0.90
C ILE A 136 -0.26 -4.21 -2.35
N PHE A 137 0.70 -4.62 -3.17
CA PHE A 137 0.79 -4.33 -4.58
C PHE A 137 0.71 -5.65 -5.37
N PRO A 138 -0.41 -5.91 -6.05
CA PRO A 138 -0.50 -7.03 -6.99
C PRO A 138 0.46 -6.79 -8.14
N LEU A 139 1.41 -7.70 -8.33
CA LEU A 139 2.21 -7.79 -9.54
C LEU A 139 1.60 -8.85 -10.47
N GLU A 140 2.11 -8.96 -11.70
CA GLU A 140 1.58 -9.89 -12.70
C GLU A 140 1.45 -11.33 -12.18
N LYS A 141 2.46 -11.81 -11.43
CA LYS A 141 2.53 -13.21 -10.94
C LYS A 141 2.78 -13.35 -9.44
N SER A 142 2.88 -12.24 -8.71
CA SER A 142 3.30 -12.23 -7.31
C SER A 142 2.62 -11.09 -6.54
N LEU A 143 2.69 -11.14 -5.22
CA LEU A 143 2.35 -10.00 -4.37
C LEU A 143 3.63 -9.31 -3.88
N PHE A 144 3.65 -7.98 -3.92
CA PHE A 144 4.65 -7.18 -3.23
C PHE A 144 3.99 -6.50 -2.04
N ILE A 145 4.55 -6.70 -0.85
CA ILE A 145 3.95 -6.30 0.42
C ILE A 145 4.98 -5.46 1.18
N ALA A 146 4.64 -4.22 1.51
CA ALA A 146 5.34 -3.45 2.52
C ALA A 146 4.57 -3.59 3.83
N LEU A 147 5.07 -4.47 4.69
CA LEU A 147 4.48 -4.82 5.97
C LEU A 147 5.13 -3.96 7.06
N PHE A 148 4.32 -3.29 7.86
CA PHE A 148 4.80 -2.65 9.09
C PHE A 148 4.53 -3.57 10.28
N HIS A 149 5.46 -3.62 11.23
CA HIS A 149 5.37 -4.51 12.38
C HIS A 149 6.17 -3.96 13.57
N GLU A 150 5.89 -4.46 14.78
CA GLU A 150 6.60 -4.04 16.00
C GLU A 150 7.80 -4.92 16.33
N ASN A 151 7.85 -6.15 15.79
CA ASN A 151 8.88 -7.13 16.13
C ASN A 151 9.28 -7.95 14.89
N THR A 152 10.50 -7.73 14.40
CA THR A 152 11.04 -8.45 13.23
C THR A 152 11.06 -9.96 13.45
N ASN A 153 11.61 -10.44 14.56
CA ASN A 153 11.81 -11.88 14.79
C ASN A 153 10.47 -12.62 14.78
N PHE A 154 9.47 -12.08 15.49
CA PHE A 154 8.14 -12.64 15.50
C PHE A 154 7.50 -12.64 14.09
N THR A 155 7.72 -11.58 13.32
CA THR A 155 7.21 -11.48 11.94
C THR A 155 7.87 -12.52 11.03
N LEU A 156 9.17 -12.75 11.16
CA LEU A 156 9.91 -13.79 10.42
C LEU A 156 9.41 -15.19 10.79
N ASP A 157 9.18 -15.47 12.07
CA ASP A 157 8.62 -16.75 12.53
C ASP A 157 7.24 -17.02 11.90
N ILE A 158 6.41 -15.99 11.74
CA ILE A 158 5.12 -16.14 11.06
C ILE A 158 5.31 -16.44 9.57
N ILE A 159 6.21 -15.73 8.87
CA ILE A 159 6.47 -15.98 7.45
C ILE A 159 6.97 -17.41 7.24
N GLN A 160 7.90 -17.88 8.07
CA GLN A 160 8.40 -19.26 8.04
C GLN A 160 7.27 -20.27 8.23
N LYS A 161 6.35 -20.05 9.19
CA LYS A 161 5.19 -20.93 9.39
C LYS A 161 4.25 -20.97 8.18
N LEU A 162 4.12 -19.88 7.43
CA LEU A 162 3.32 -19.84 6.21
C LEU A 162 4.00 -20.59 5.07
N GLU A 163 5.33 -20.50 4.96
CA GLU A 163 6.14 -21.31 4.05
C GLU A 163 6.02 -22.81 4.37
N GLU A 164 6.23 -23.22 5.63
CA GLU A 164 6.13 -24.62 6.08
C GLU A 164 4.74 -25.24 5.81
N ARG A 165 3.69 -24.42 5.81
CA ARG A 165 2.31 -24.83 5.49
C ARG A 165 1.99 -24.80 3.99
N ALA A 166 2.97 -24.53 3.14
CA ALA A 166 2.81 -24.33 1.70
C ALA A 166 1.73 -23.29 1.34
N ILE A 167 1.57 -22.27 2.21
CA ILE A 167 0.73 -21.10 1.95
C ILE A 167 1.52 -20.10 1.09
N ILE A 168 2.82 -19.95 1.37
CA ILE A 168 3.75 -19.21 0.51
C ILE A 168 4.57 -20.24 -0.24
N ASP A 169 4.56 -20.16 -1.58
CA ASP A 169 5.29 -21.10 -2.44
C ASP A 169 6.75 -20.67 -2.62
N ASP A 170 7.02 -19.35 -2.64
CA ASP A 170 8.36 -18.74 -2.75
C ASP A 170 8.29 -17.26 -2.30
N TYR A 171 9.39 -16.71 -1.78
CA TYR A 171 9.47 -15.31 -1.41
C TYR A 171 10.88 -14.70 -1.46
N LEU A 172 10.91 -13.38 -1.69
CA LEU A 172 12.05 -12.51 -1.46
C LEU A 172 11.73 -11.59 -0.28
N LEU A 173 12.59 -11.59 0.72
CA LEU A 173 12.46 -10.81 1.93
C LEU A 173 13.55 -9.74 2.01
N PHE A 174 13.14 -8.50 2.24
CA PHE A 174 14.05 -7.38 2.52
C PHE A 174 13.67 -6.75 3.85
N ASN A 175 14.59 -6.84 4.81
CA ASN A 175 14.48 -6.22 6.11
C ASN A 175 15.50 -5.07 6.19
N PRO A 176 15.06 -3.80 6.13
CA PRO A 176 15.96 -2.65 6.25
C PRO A 176 16.71 -2.70 7.59
N LEU A 177 18.03 -2.59 7.55
CA LEU A 177 18.83 -2.48 8.76
C LEU A 177 18.56 -1.13 9.42
N THR A 178 17.94 -1.16 10.61
CA THR A 178 17.84 0.02 11.47
C THR A 178 19.07 0.11 12.37
N TYR A 179 19.76 1.25 12.31
CA TYR A 179 20.85 1.54 13.25
C TYR A 179 20.25 1.71 14.65
N HIS A 180 20.64 0.84 15.58
CA HIS A 180 20.35 1.03 16.99
C HIS A 180 21.35 2.05 17.53
N ILE A 181 20.87 3.20 17.99
CA ILE A 181 21.68 4.09 18.83
C ILE A 181 21.50 3.54 20.24
N PRO A 182 22.54 2.95 20.86
CA PRO A 182 22.43 2.49 22.25
C PRO A 182 22.14 3.68 23.16
N ASP A 183 21.19 3.49 24.09
CA ASP A 183 20.86 4.43 25.17
C ASP A 183 22.07 4.67 26.10
#